data_AF-A0A7W3SYI8-F1
#
_entry.id   AF-A0A7W3SYI8-F1
#
_cell.length_a   1.000
_cell.length_b   1.000
_cell.length_c   1.000
_cell.angle_alpha   90.00
_cell.angle_beta   90.00
_cell.angle_gamma   90.00
#
_symmetry.space_group_name_H-M   'P 1'
#
loop_
_entity.id
_entity.type
_entity.pdbx_description
1 polymer ?
#
loop_
_entity_poly.entity_id
_entity_poly.type
_entity_poly.pdbx_seq_one_letter_code
_entity_poly.pdbx_strand_id
1 'polypeptide(L)'
;MRRKTFVSLALMLSVFMLVFTSIPAIAAEVPADKYTYSLSGEAGTQSNKIEIEEFDDNQQFRDILAEQNYKIVLVKDGAEIKFTPKEKMKASVSYYTIDGSNGGSLFWEIDGSEEAVSEIGANQTATTKLYKRYGGFTCDLYYVFSFGNADKSTKIIYQVSDGASASTSNPVEPTTKPVEQTTKPVEPNSEPAANPLVTATAKASVSKVLVDGKQVSFEAYNINNNNFFKLRDIAMAVNGTAKGFEVGWDSEHNAISLTSGEAYTAQGGELAVSNNPKAKTATLSTSKVYLNDEEIEIAAYKIEGNNYFKLRDIAQALGISLTFDSKTNTIGIDTSAQ
;
A
#
# COMPACT_ATOMS: atom_id res chain seq x y z
N MET A 1 -31.42 -54.18 -32.63
CA MET A 1 -31.16 -52.72 -32.51
C MET A 1 -30.88 -52.38 -31.04
N ARG A 2 -29.75 -51.74 -30.72
CA ARG A 2 -29.54 -51.01 -29.46
C ARG A 2 -28.86 -49.69 -29.81
N ARG A 3 -29.58 -48.57 -29.65
CA ARG A 3 -29.04 -47.22 -29.93
C ARG A 3 -28.09 -46.82 -28.80
N LYS A 4 -26.88 -46.38 -29.15
CA LYS A 4 -26.02 -45.64 -28.23
C LYS A 4 -26.58 -44.21 -28.10
N THR A 5 -26.95 -43.79 -26.91
CA THR A 5 -27.15 -42.37 -26.59
C THR A 5 -25.83 -41.81 -26.06
N PHE A 6 -25.13 -41.06 -26.90
CA PHE A 6 -24.04 -40.20 -26.44
C PHE A 6 -24.64 -39.03 -25.65
N VAL A 7 -24.18 -38.82 -24.42
CA VAL A 7 -24.42 -37.58 -23.70
C VAL A 7 -23.43 -36.55 -24.25
N SER A 8 -23.95 -35.53 -24.94
CA SER A 8 -23.13 -34.41 -25.41
C SER A 8 -22.88 -33.46 -24.25
N LEU A 9 -21.64 -33.32 -23.83
CA LEU A 9 -21.22 -32.34 -22.84
C LEU A 9 -21.17 -30.96 -23.52
N ALA A 10 -22.27 -30.22 -23.44
CA ALA A 10 -22.34 -28.87 -23.98
C ALA A 10 -21.44 -27.93 -23.18
N LEU A 11 -20.33 -27.52 -23.81
CA LEU A 11 -19.39 -26.56 -23.28
C LEU A 11 -20.09 -25.19 -23.13
N MET A 12 -20.45 -24.82 -21.90
CA MET A 12 -20.90 -23.47 -21.55
C MET A 12 -19.71 -22.51 -21.66
N LEU A 13 -19.41 -22.10 -22.89
CA LEU A 13 -18.45 -21.04 -23.17
C LEU A 13 -19.11 -19.71 -22.77
N SER A 14 -18.86 -19.25 -21.56
CA SER A 14 -19.26 -17.91 -21.11
C SER A 14 -18.48 -16.87 -21.90
N VAL A 15 -19.05 -16.44 -23.03
CA VAL A 15 -18.54 -15.32 -23.82
C VAL A 15 -18.74 -14.04 -23.01
N PHE A 16 -17.76 -13.75 -22.14
CA PHE A 16 -17.57 -12.41 -21.60
C PHE A 16 -17.30 -11.50 -22.78
N MET A 17 -18.31 -10.70 -23.15
CA MET A 17 -18.23 -9.73 -24.22
C MET A 17 -17.20 -8.68 -23.78
N LEU A 18 -15.98 -8.75 -24.34
CA LEU A 18 -14.92 -7.77 -24.11
C LEU A 18 -15.40 -6.42 -24.66
N VAL A 19 -15.97 -5.60 -23.78
CA VAL A 19 -16.24 -4.20 -24.05
C VAL A 19 -14.88 -3.50 -24.02
N PHE A 20 -14.30 -3.28 -25.20
CA PHE A 20 -13.10 -2.48 -25.35
C PHE A 20 -13.45 -1.01 -25.08
N THR A 21 -13.42 -0.60 -23.82
CA THR A 21 -13.44 0.81 -23.43
C THR A 21 -12.14 1.44 -23.92
N SER A 22 -12.18 2.06 -25.10
CA SER A 22 -10.99 2.71 -25.67
C SER A 22 -10.51 3.82 -24.74
N ILE A 23 -9.20 3.87 -24.48
CA ILE A 23 -8.60 4.92 -23.65
C ILE A 23 -9.01 6.29 -24.21
N PRO A 24 -9.44 7.24 -23.35
CA PRO A 24 -9.88 8.57 -23.80
C PRO A 24 -8.79 9.24 -24.64
N ALA A 25 -9.16 9.74 -25.81
CA ALA A 25 -8.21 10.25 -26.82
C ALA A 25 -7.30 11.38 -26.33
N ILE A 26 -7.66 12.06 -25.24
CA ILE A 26 -6.88 13.12 -24.59
C ILE A 26 -5.61 12.54 -23.92
N ALA A 27 -5.67 11.35 -23.32
CA ALA A 27 -4.57 10.78 -22.54
C ALA A 27 -3.53 10.01 -23.38
N ALA A 28 -3.87 9.61 -24.61
CA ALA A 28 -3.17 8.55 -25.33
C ALA A 28 -1.95 9.03 -26.14
N GLU A 29 -0.81 9.28 -25.49
CA GLU A 29 0.48 9.42 -26.18
C GLU A 29 0.98 8.11 -26.80
N VAL A 30 0.66 6.98 -26.15
CA VAL A 30 0.91 5.64 -26.67
C VAL A 30 -0.20 5.27 -27.67
N PRO A 31 0.13 4.95 -28.94
CA PRO A 31 -0.87 4.59 -29.95
C PRO A 31 -1.74 3.40 -29.53
N ALA A 32 -3.06 3.50 -29.74
CA ALA A 32 -4.03 2.49 -29.31
C ALA A 32 -3.85 1.11 -29.99
N ASP A 33 -3.15 1.04 -31.12
CA ASP A 33 -2.79 -0.22 -31.76
C ASP A 33 -1.65 -0.96 -31.05
N LYS A 34 -0.95 -0.34 -30.08
CA LYS A 34 0.18 -0.93 -29.34
C LYS A 34 -0.23 -1.72 -28.09
N TYR A 35 -1.49 -1.70 -27.68
CA TYR A 35 -1.98 -2.41 -26.50
C TYR A 35 -3.44 -2.82 -26.65
N THR A 36 -3.90 -3.63 -25.71
CA THR A 36 -5.32 -3.80 -25.35
C THR A 36 -5.49 -3.27 -23.93
N TYR A 37 -6.58 -2.56 -23.69
CA TYR A 37 -7.00 -2.09 -22.38
C TYR A 37 -8.50 -2.31 -22.22
N SER A 38 -8.94 -2.68 -21.03
CA SER A 38 -10.35 -2.66 -20.64
C SER A 38 -10.48 -2.33 -19.15
N LEU A 39 -11.52 -1.59 -18.81
CA LEU A 39 -11.87 -1.20 -17.44
C LEU A 39 -13.21 -1.82 -17.04
N SER A 40 -13.26 -2.52 -15.91
CA SER A 40 -14.53 -2.91 -15.30
C SER A 40 -15.02 -1.80 -14.34
N GLY A 41 -16.33 -1.73 -14.11
CA GLY A 41 -16.88 -0.85 -13.08
C GLY A 41 -16.82 0.66 -13.37
N GLU A 42 -16.60 1.09 -14.62
CA GLU A 42 -16.68 2.51 -14.99
C GLU A 42 -18.05 3.10 -14.59
N ALA A 43 -18.02 4.20 -13.83
CA ALA A 43 -19.18 4.91 -13.31
C ALA A 43 -19.40 6.28 -13.98
N GLY A 44 -18.36 6.83 -14.61
CA GLY A 44 -18.39 8.08 -15.36
C GLY A 44 -17.01 8.69 -15.49
N THR A 45 -16.93 9.95 -15.92
CA THR A 45 -15.67 10.69 -15.98
C THR A 45 -15.88 12.15 -15.66
N GLN A 46 -14.90 12.80 -15.02
CA GLN A 46 -14.92 14.24 -14.77
C GLN A 46 -13.71 14.95 -15.39
N SER A 47 -13.87 16.25 -15.63
CA SER A 47 -12.82 17.13 -16.16
C SER A 47 -12.44 18.25 -15.18
N ASN A 48 -12.89 18.15 -13.92
CA ASN A 48 -12.47 19.07 -12.86
C ASN A 48 -10.99 18.87 -12.59
N LYS A 49 -10.23 19.96 -12.52
CA LYS A 49 -8.83 19.93 -12.11
C LYS A 49 -8.74 19.48 -10.65
N ILE A 50 -7.81 18.59 -10.34
CA ILE A 50 -7.46 18.29 -8.94
C ILE A 50 -6.53 19.41 -8.48
N GLU A 51 -6.87 20.01 -7.36
CA GLU A 51 -6.04 21.03 -6.69
C GLU A 51 -5.68 20.49 -5.30
N ILE A 52 -4.40 20.54 -4.97
CA ILE A 52 -3.80 20.07 -3.72
C ILE A 52 -2.83 21.14 -3.22
N GLU A 53 -2.70 21.26 -1.91
CA GLU A 53 -1.74 22.15 -1.27
C GLU A 53 -0.30 21.72 -1.59
N GLU A 54 0.66 22.63 -1.45
CA GLU A 54 2.06 22.35 -1.78
C GLU A 54 2.78 21.72 -0.57
N PHE A 55 3.11 20.43 -0.68
CA PHE A 55 3.89 19.69 0.32
C PHE A 55 5.08 19.00 -0.36
N ASP A 56 6.20 18.87 0.33
CA ASP A 56 7.43 18.29 -0.24
C ASP A 56 7.25 16.82 -0.69
N ASP A 57 6.33 16.08 -0.06
CA ASP A 57 6.06 14.67 -0.32
C ASP A 57 5.02 14.41 -1.42
N ASN A 58 4.27 15.44 -1.85
CA ASN A 58 3.27 15.34 -2.92
C ASN A 58 3.74 15.86 -4.30
N GLN A 59 4.98 16.36 -4.40
CA GLN A 59 5.55 16.95 -5.62
C GLN A 59 5.35 16.05 -6.86
N GLN A 60 5.56 14.73 -6.76
CA GLN A 60 5.38 13.80 -7.88
C GLN A 60 3.94 13.80 -8.42
N PHE A 61 2.93 13.93 -7.56
CA PHE A 61 1.54 14.02 -8.01
C PHE A 61 1.23 15.42 -8.54
N ARG A 62 1.75 16.48 -7.92
CA ARG A 62 1.66 17.85 -8.45
C ARG A 62 2.24 17.97 -9.86
N ASP A 63 3.36 17.31 -10.17
CA ASP A 63 3.94 17.27 -11.51
C ASP A 63 2.97 16.63 -12.53
N ILE A 64 2.39 15.47 -12.20
CA ILE A 64 1.37 14.80 -13.03
C ILE A 64 0.13 15.70 -13.24
N LEU A 65 -0.29 16.43 -12.19
CA LEU A 65 -1.40 17.36 -12.28
C LEU A 65 -1.08 18.62 -13.09
N ALA A 66 0.20 19.04 -13.13
CA ALA A 66 0.70 20.18 -13.88
C ALA A 66 0.88 19.88 -15.38
N GLU A 67 1.18 18.63 -15.75
CA GLU A 67 1.19 18.18 -17.16
C GLU A 67 -0.18 18.39 -17.85
N GLN A 68 -1.28 18.37 -17.08
CA GLN A 68 -2.68 18.45 -17.55
C GLN A 68 -3.07 17.42 -18.64
N ASN A 69 -2.20 16.44 -18.90
CA ASN A 69 -2.38 15.38 -19.88
C ASN A 69 -3.01 14.12 -19.26
N TYR A 70 -4.16 14.30 -18.61
CA TYR A 70 -4.89 13.23 -17.94
C TYR A 70 -6.41 13.44 -18.01
N LYS A 71 -7.14 12.34 -17.80
CA LYS A 71 -8.58 12.36 -17.53
C LYS A 71 -8.84 11.67 -16.19
N ILE A 72 -9.83 12.14 -15.44
CA ILE A 72 -10.28 11.49 -14.21
C ILE A 72 -11.48 10.61 -14.55
N VAL A 73 -11.32 9.31 -14.34
CA VAL A 73 -12.33 8.28 -14.55
C VAL A 73 -12.89 7.85 -13.19
N LEU A 74 -14.20 7.99 -13.03
CA LEU A 74 -14.89 7.54 -11.84
C LEU A 74 -15.21 6.06 -11.99
N VAL A 75 -14.88 5.25 -10.98
CA VAL A 75 -15.06 3.80 -11.00
C VAL A 75 -15.72 3.30 -9.72
N LYS A 76 -16.33 2.12 -9.76
CA LYS A 76 -16.87 1.44 -8.58
C LYS A 76 -15.76 0.79 -7.75
N ASP A 77 -16.04 0.53 -6.49
CA ASP A 77 -15.15 -0.25 -5.62
C ASP A 77 -14.92 -1.66 -6.20
N GLY A 78 -13.67 -2.12 -6.21
CA GLY A 78 -13.26 -3.37 -6.85
C GLY A 78 -13.17 -3.33 -8.39
N ALA A 79 -13.23 -2.15 -9.01
CA ALA A 79 -13.02 -1.97 -10.45
C ALA A 79 -11.65 -2.54 -10.90
N GLU A 80 -11.64 -3.23 -12.04
CA GLU A 80 -10.46 -3.94 -12.54
C GLU A 80 -9.92 -3.26 -13.80
N ILE A 81 -8.65 -2.87 -13.76
CA ILE A 81 -7.86 -2.54 -14.94
C ILE A 81 -7.32 -3.84 -15.51
N LYS A 82 -7.48 -4.05 -16.81
CA LYS A 82 -6.84 -5.13 -17.57
C LYS A 82 -6.04 -4.54 -18.73
N PHE A 83 -4.76 -4.88 -18.81
CA PHE A 83 -3.83 -4.30 -19.77
C PHE A 83 -2.96 -5.39 -20.42
N THR A 84 -2.83 -5.33 -21.74
CA THR A 84 -2.04 -6.28 -22.54
C THR A 84 -1.27 -5.50 -23.62
N PRO A 85 0.00 -5.11 -23.41
CA PRO A 85 0.77 -4.42 -24.43
C PRO A 85 1.22 -5.42 -25.51
N LYS A 86 1.26 -5.02 -26.79
CA LYS A 86 1.67 -5.90 -27.90
C LYS A 86 3.19 -6.02 -28.07
N GLU A 87 3.92 -5.12 -27.42
CA GLU A 87 5.37 -5.12 -27.28
C GLU A 87 5.73 -4.94 -25.80
N LYS A 88 6.97 -5.22 -25.38
CA LYS A 88 7.37 -5.02 -23.99
C LYS A 88 7.25 -3.54 -23.63
N MET A 89 6.54 -3.21 -22.56
CA MET A 89 6.16 -1.83 -22.25
C MET A 89 6.18 -1.58 -20.74
N LYS A 90 6.58 -0.37 -20.31
CA LYS A 90 6.44 0.02 -18.91
C LYS A 90 4.97 0.26 -18.60
N ALA A 91 4.50 -0.25 -17.46
CA ALA A 91 3.14 -0.07 -17.01
C ALA A 91 3.05 -0.22 -15.49
N SER A 92 2.45 0.78 -14.83
CA SER A 92 2.29 0.81 -13.37
C SER A 92 1.03 1.57 -13.00
N VAL A 93 0.29 1.07 -12.00
CA VAL A 93 -0.74 1.87 -11.32
C VAL A 93 -0.16 2.34 -9.99
N SER A 94 0.09 3.64 -9.87
CA SER A 94 0.45 4.27 -8.60
C SER A 94 -0.79 4.77 -7.87
N TYR A 95 -0.73 4.91 -6.55
CA TYR A 95 -1.83 5.44 -5.76
C TYR A 95 -1.37 6.56 -4.84
N TYR A 96 -2.22 7.56 -4.69
CA TYR A 96 -1.97 8.79 -3.93
C TYR A 96 -3.18 9.07 -3.04
N THR A 97 -2.94 9.61 -1.86
CA THR A 97 -3.96 10.13 -0.95
C THR A 97 -4.58 11.42 -1.51
N ILE A 98 -5.68 11.89 -0.91
CA ILE A 98 -6.40 13.09 -1.40
C ILE A 98 -5.58 14.39 -1.35
N ASP A 99 -4.60 14.47 -0.47
CA ASP A 99 -3.57 15.53 -0.35
C ASP A 99 -2.42 15.37 -1.36
N GLY A 100 -2.36 14.24 -2.06
CA GLY A 100 -1.37 13.91 -3.09
C GLY A 100 -0.14 13.16 -2.61
N SER A 101 -0.03 12.81 -1.31
CA SER A 101 1.11 12.03 -0.82
C SER A 101 1.17 10.64 -1.47
N ASN A 102 2.38 10.20 -1.84
CA ASN A 102 2.56 8.98 -2.63
C ASN A 102 2.43 7.69 -1.77
N GLY A 103 1.33 6.96 -1.94
CA GLY A 103 1.08 5.67 -1.28
C GLY A 103 1.90 4.50 -1.86
N GLY A 104 2.35 4.59 -3.12
CA GLY A 104 3.18 3.59 -3.80
C GLY A 104 2.55 3.11 -5.11
N SER A 105 2.81 1.85 -5.48
CA SER A 105 2.21 1.21 -6.66
C SER A 105 1.53 -0.10 -6.32
N LEU A 106 0.46 -0.41 -7.06
CA LEU A 106 -0.27 -1.67 -6.99
C LEU A 106 0.53 -2.79 -7.65
N PHE A 107 0.31 -4.01 -7.19
CA PHE A 107 0.76 -5.20 -7.90
C PHE A 107 -0.10 -5.46 -9.14
N TRP A 108 0.49 -6.17 -10.10
CA TRP A 108 -0.22 -6.78 -11.21
C TRP A 108 -0.48 -8.24 -10.91
N GLU A 109 -1.70 -8.72 -11.12
CA GLU A 109 -1.96 -10.15 -11.32
C GLU A 109 -1.61 -10.50 -12.77
N ILE A 110 -0.65 -11.42 -12.94
CA ILE A 110 -0.12 -11.87 -14.23
C ILE A 110 -0.07 -13.40 -14.19
N ASP A 111 -0.67 -14.06 -15.18
CA ASP A 111 -0.70 -15.52 -15.28
C ASP A 111 -1.19 -16.22 -13.97
N GLY A 112 -2.08 -15.54 -13.23
CA GLY A 112 -2.64 -15.98 -11.94
C GLY A 112 -1.74 -15.78 -10.71
N SER A 113 -0.64 -15.03 -10.84
CA SER A 113 0.32 -14.72 -9.78
C SER A 113 0.46 -13.22 -9.55
N GLU A 114 0.71 -12.79 -8.31
CA GLU A 114 0.88 -11.39 -7.95
C GLU A 114 2.33 -10.91 -8.12
N GLU A 115 2.53 -9.99 -9.06
CA GLU A 115 3.82 -9.54 -9.58
C GLU A 115 4.07 -8.04 -9.33
N ALA A 116 5.26 -7.73 -8.81
CA ALA A 116 5.72 -6.38 -8.47
C ALA A 116 6.55 -5.76 -9.61
N VAL A 117 6.04 -5.85 -10.84
CA VAL A 117 6.79 -5.47 -12.06
C VAL A 117 6.37 -4.09 -12.58
N SER A 118 7.35 -3.32 -13.06
CA SER A 118 7.14 -2.03 -13.75
C SER A 118 7.18 -2.15 -15.28
N GLU A 119 7.44 -3.35 -15.81
CA GLU A 119 7.45 -3.69 -17.23
C GLU A 119 6.65 -4.97 -17.48
N ILE A 120 5.72 -4.92 -18.44
CA ILE A 120 4.88 -6.05 -18.83
C ILE A 120 5.40 -6.64 -20.14
N GLY A 121 5.41 -7.97 -20.24
CA GLY A 121 5.85 -8.70 -21.43
C GLY A 121 4.95 -8.46 -22.64
N ALA A 122 5.50 -8.60 -23.84
CA ALA A 122 4.74 -8.50 -25.08
C ALA A 122 3.64 -9.59 -25.14
N ASN A 123 2.39 -9.16 -25.32
CA ASN A 123 1.17 -9.95 -25.29
C ASN A 123 0.85 -10.63 -23.94
N GLN A 124 1.61 -10.31 -22.88
CA GLN A 124 1.28 -10.73 -21.52
C GLN A 124 0.17 -9.84 -20.96
N THR A 125 -0.77 -10.43 -20.25
CA THR A 125 -1.91 -9.69 -19.68
C THR A 125 -1.70 -9.48 -18.20
N ALA A 126 -1.80 -8.21 -17.78
CA ALA A 126 -1.70 -7.78 -16.41
C ALA A 126 -3.04 -7.18 -15.95
N THR A 127 -3.52 -7.61 -14.79
CA THR A 127 -4.76 -7.11 -14.17
C THR A 127 -4.48 -6.51 -12.80
N THR A 128 -5.20 -5.47 -12.40
CA THR A 128 -5.16 -4.98 -11.01
C THR A 128 -6.48 -4.33 -10.62
N LYS A 129 -6.78 -4.28 -9.32
CA LYS A 129 -8.06 -3.81 -8.79
C LYS A 129 -7.92 -2.54 -7.98
N LEU A 130 -8.84 -1.62 -8.22
CA LEU A 130 -8.95 -0.30 -7.60
C LEU A 130 -9.98 -0.40 -6.48
N TYR A 131 -9.61 0.04 -5.28
CA TYR A 131 -10.45 -0.03 -4.10
C TYR A 131 -10.64 1.34 -3.48
N LYS A 132 -11.75 1.57 -2.78
CA LYS A 132 -11.98 2.86 -2.11
C LYS A 132 -10.90 3.17 -1.06
N ARG A 133 -10.38 2.10 -0.44
CA ARG A 133 -9.30 2.13 0.56
C ARG A 133 -8.28 1.05 0.23
N TYR A 134 -7.01 1.41 0.24
CA TYR A 134 -5.90 0.52 -0.09
C TYR A 134 -4.63 0.97 0.65
N GLY A 135 -3.63 0.09 0.78
CA GLY A 135 -2.33 0.45 1.37
C GLY A 135 -2.33 0.82 2.87
N GLY A 136 -3.44 0.57 3.57
CA GLY A 136 -3.66 0.99 4.96
C GLY A 136 -4.33 2.36 5.12
N PHE A 137 -4.57 3.09 4.03
CA PHE A 137 -5.24 4.40 4.09
C PHE A 137 -6.75 4.26 4.31
N THR A 138 -7.31 5.11 5.17
CA THR A 138 -8.75 5.18 5.49
C THR A 138 -9.49 6.24 4.68
N CYS A 139 -8.76 7.16 4.04
CA CYS A 139 -9.26 8.16 3.09
C CYS A 139 -9.46 7.59 1.67
N ASP A 140 -10.14 8.35 0.82
CA ASP A 140 -10.26 8.05 -0.60
C ASP A 140 -8.90 8.22 -1.32
N LEU A 141 -8.74 7.55 -2.47
CA LEU A 141 -7.46 7.50 -3.20
C LEU A 141 -7.61 7.91 -4.67
N TYR A 142 -6.58 8.56 -5.19
CA TYR A 142 -6.35 8.71 -6.63
C TYR A 142 -5.43 7.60 -7.13
N TYR A 143 -5.81 6.93 -8.21
CA TYR A 143 -5.00 5.91 -8.86
C TYR A 143 -4.49 6.41 -10.22
N VAL A 144 -3.17 6.53 -10.40
CA VAL A 144 -2.57 6.93 -11.67
C VAL A 144 -2.04 5.70 -12.40
N PHE A 145 -2.75 5.25 -13.43
CA PHE A 145 -2.21 4.28 -14.38
C PHE A 145 -1.34 5.01 -15.41
N SER A 146 -0.03 4.74 -15.37
CA SER A 146 0.95 5.26 -16.32
C SER A 146 1.52 4.11 -17.13
N PHE A 147 1.55 4.23 -18.46
CA PHE A 147 2.18 3.23 -19.32
C PHE A 147 2.78 3.84 -20.59
N GLY A 148 3.78 3.17 -21.16
CA GLY A 148 4.50 3.60 -22.35
C GLY A 148 6.00 3.38 -22.25
N ASN A 149 6.78 4.24 -22.90
CA ASN A 149 8.24 4.29 -22.83
C ASN A 149 8.69 5.73 -22.53
N ALA A 150 9.98 5.94 -22.21
CA ALA A 150 10.46 7.18 -21.57
C ALA A 150 9.95 8.49 -22.23
N ASP A 151 9.94 8.55 -23.56
CA ASP A 151 9.62 9.75 -24.32
C ASP A 151 8.13 9.86 -24.73
N LYS A 152 7.31 8.85 -24.40
CA LYS A 152 5.87 8.77 -24.71
C LYS A 152 5.13 7.96 -23.66
N SER A 153 4.39 8.62 -22.77
CA SER A 153 3.66 7.97 -21.68
C SER A 153 2.21 8.43 -21.60
N THR A 154 1.28 7.49 -21.64
CA THR A 154 -0.13 7.73 -21.37
C THR A 154 -0.37 7.70 -19.87
N LYS A 155 -1.13 8.66 -19.33
CA LYS A 155 -1.57 8.68 -17.92
C LYS A 155 -3.09 8.76 -17.80
N ILE A 156 -3.67 7.94 -16.93
CA ILE A 156 -5.11 7.98 -16.58
C ILE A 156 -5.21 8.04 -15.06
N ILE A 157 -6.01 8.98 -14.54
CA ILE A 157 -6.35 9.04 -13.12
C ILE A 157 -7.70 8.36 -12.92
N TYR A 158 -7.80 7.45 -11.96
CA TYR A 158 -9.08 6.92 -11.48
C TYR A 158 -9.35 7.38 -10.06
N GLN A 159 -10.63 7.54 -9.76
CA GLN A 159 -11.11 7.78 -8.41
C GLN A 159 -12.27 6.81 -8.15
N VAL A 160 -12.21 6.07 -7.05
CA VAL A 160 -13.30 5.18 -6.66
C VAL A 160 -14.44 6.02 -6.07
N SER A 161 -15.63 5.91 -6.63
CA SER A 161 -16.81 6.65 -6.22
C SER A 161 -18.05 5.77 -6.25
N ASP A 162 -18.93 5.92 -5.26
CA ASP A 162 -20.17 5.14 -5.16
C ASP A 162 -21.29 5.66 -6.10
N GLY A 163 -20.95 6.50 -7.09
CA GLY A 163 -21.87 7.02 -8.10
C GLY A 163 -22.56 8.35 -7.77
N ALA A 164 -22.14 9.05 -6.70
CA ALA A 164 -22.60 10.41 -6.41
C ALA A 164 -21.60 11.46 -6.94
N SER A 165 -22.08 12.39 -7.78
CA SER A 165 -21.28 13.51 -8.28
C SER A 165 -21.00 14.54 -7.18
N ALA A 166 -19.86 15.22 -7.27
CA ALA A 166 -19.24 15.98 -6.17
C ALA A 166 -19.88 17.35 -5.86
N SER A 167 -19.76 17.81 -4.60
CA SER A 167 -19.35 19.19 -4.25
C SER A 167 -19.09 19.44 -2.74
N THR A 168 -17.95 20.09 -2.48
CA THR A 168 -17.70 21.15 -1.45
C THR A 168 -17.84 20.90 0.07
N SER A 169 -16.66 20.84 0.72
CA SER A 169 -16.19 21.65 1.86
C SER A 169 -16.89 21.67 3.25
N ASN A 170 -16.11 21.16 4.22
CA ASN A 170 -15.84 21.71 5.57
C ASN A 170 -16.87 21.65 6.71
N PRO A 171 -16.40 21.65 7.98
CA PRO A 171 -17.03 20.86 9.04
C PRO A 171 -17.82 21.68 10.07
N VAL A 172 -18.73 20.99 10.78
CA VAL A 172 -19.30 21.47 12.05
C VAL A 172 -19.42 20.30 13.02
N GLU A 173 -18.55 20.28 14.03
CA GLU A 173 -18.91 19.78 15.37
C GLU A 173 -19.60 20.93 16.13
N PRO A 174 -20.48 20.69 17.14
CA PRO A 174 -19.96 20.22 18.42
C PRO A 174 -20.87 19.24 19.23
N THR A 175 -20.21 18.31 19.92
CA THR A 175 -20.49 17.76 21.27
C THR A 175 -21.93 17.46 21.73
N THR A 176 -22.12 16.23 22.26
CA THR A 176 -22.58 16.06 23.67
C THR A 176 -22.35 14.63 24.22
N LYS A 177 -21.75 14.57 25.41
CA LYS A 177 -21.74 13.48 26.42
C LYS A 177 -22.29 14.09 27.74
N PRO A 178 -22.53 13.35 28.85
CA PRO A 178 -22.57 11.89 29.07
C PRO A 178 -23.87 11.41 29.81
N VAL A 179 -24.08 10.09 29.93
CA VAL A 179 -24.80 9.44 31.07
C VAL A 179 -24.15 8.08 31.39
N GLU A 180 -24.24 7.64 32.65
CA GLU A 180 -23.36 6.67 33.32
C GLU A 180 -24.02 5.29 33.65
N GLN A 181 -23.18 4.31 34.02
CA GLN A 181 -23.42 2.87 34.30
C GLN A 181 -24.63 2.52 35.20
N THR A 182 -25.25 1.33 35.06
CA THR A 182 -24.88 0.03 35.71
C THR A 182 -25.89 -1.08 35.27
N THR A 183 -25.76 -2.42 35.44
CA THR A 183 -24.81 -3.33 36.14
C THR A 183 -24.69 -4.73 35.44
N LYS A 184 -23.96 -5.68 36.07
CA LYS A 184 -23.75 -7.13 35.77
C LYS A 184 -24.81 -8.03 36.48
N PRO A 185 -24.77 -9.40 36.47
CA PRO A 185 -24.02 -10.38 35.64
C PRO A 185 -24.82 -11.64 35.17
N VAL A 186 -24.41 -12.29 34.07
CA VAL A 186 -24.56 -13.76 33.87
C VAL A 186 -23.36 -14.31 33.08
N GLU A 187 -22.78 -15.40 33.58
CA GLU A 187 -21.92 -16.35 32.84
C GLU A 187 -22.70 -17.69 32.80
N PRO A 188 -22.54 -18.55 31.77
CA PRO A 188 -21.34 -19.38 31.74
C PRO A 188 -20.75 -19.67 30.34
N ASN A 189 -19.42 -19.68 30.29
CA ASN A 189 -18.58 -20.62 29.53
C ASN A 189 -18.99 -20.98 28.09
N SER A 190 -18.42 -20.27 27.12
CA SER A 190 -18.09 -20.82 25.80
C SER A 190 -16.64 -20.47 25.46
N GLU A 191 -15.82 -21.49 25.24
CA GLU A 191 -14.43 -21.41 24.79
C GLU A 191 -14.29 -20.45 23.58
N PRO A 192 -13.37 -19.48 23.60
CA PRO A 192 -13.30 -18.46 22.56
C PRO A 192 -12.87 -19.08 21.23
N ALA A 193 -13.78 -19.12 20.27
CA ALA A 193 -13.44 -19.47 18.89
C ALA A 193 -12.35 -18.52 18.39
N ALA A 194 -11.16 -19.08 18.09
CA ALA A 194 -10.03 -18.29 17.65
C ALA A 194 -10.37 -17.57 16.34
N ASN A 195 -10.38 -16.23 16.36
CA ASN A 195 -10.44 -15.43 15.15
C ASN A 195 -9.30 -15.87 14.20
N PRO A 196 -9.57 -16.00 12.89
CA PRO A 196 -8.53 -16.42 11.95
C PRO A 196 -7.38 -15.41 11.97
N LEU A 197 -6.15 -15.90 12.20
CA LEU A 197 -4.95 -15.09 12.08
C LEU A 197 -4.88 -14.51 10.66
N VAL A 198 -4.96 -13.20 10.54
CA VAL A 198 -4.70 -12.50 9.28
C VAL A 198 -3.21 -12.62 8.99
N THR A 199 -2.83 -13.36 7.96
CA THR A 199 -1.44 -13.58 7.57
C THR A 199 -1.14 -12.98 6.20
N ALA A 200 0.13 -12.63 5.99
CA ALA A 200 0.68 -12.11 4.74
C ALA A 200 2.06 -12.75 4.47
N THR A 201 2.50 -12.71 3.21
CA THR A 201 3.84 -13.17 2.83
C THR A 201 4.83 -12.02 2.96
N ALA A 202 5.82 -12.18 3.84
CA ALA A 202 6.95 -11.28 3.97
C ALA A 202 8.09 -11.73 3.06
N LYS A 203 8.29 -11.05 1.92
CA LYS A 203 9.40 -11.30 0.99
C LYS A 203 10.64 -10.54 1.48
N ALA A 204 11.84 -11.14 1.51
CA ALA A 204 13.03 -10.42 1.99
C ALA A 204 13.31 -9.17 1.13
N SER A 205 13.58 -8.03 1.77
CA SER A 205 13.95 -6.79 1.09
C SER A 205 15.44 -6.80 0.73
N VAL A 206 15.78 -6.15 -0.39
CA VAL A 206 17.15 -6.04 -0.92
C VAL A 206 17.61 -4.57 -1.02
N SER A 207 16.86 -3.64 -0.43
CA SER A 207 17.24 -2.23 -0.40
C SER A 207 18.43 -1.97 0.51
N LYS A 208 19.37 -1.17 0.04
CA LYS A 208 20.46 -0.64 0.85
C LYS A 208 19.87 0.38 1.83
N VAL A 209 20.35 0.42 3.08
CA VAL A 209 19.92 1.42 4.06
C VAL A 209 21.10 2.24 4.54
N LEU A 210 20.92 3.56 4.56
CA LEU A 210 21.84 4.52 5.15
C LEU A 210 21.14 5.21 6.34
N VAL A 211 21.78 5.29 7.50
CA VAL A 211 21.35 6.10 8.64
C VAL A 211 22.37 7.23 8.81
N ASP A 212 21.93 8.47 8.68
CA ASP A 212 22.79 9.68 8.66
C ASP A 212 24.00 9.52 7.72
N GLY A 213 23.73 8.98 6.52
CA GLY A 213 24.73 8.69 5.48
C GLY A 213 25.60 7.44 5.72
N LYS A 214 25.55 6.79 6.88
CA LYS A 214 26.31 5.57 7.20
C LYS A 214 25.51 4.33 6.85
N GLN A 215 26.12 3.36 6.16
CA GLN A 215 25.42 2.12 5.82
C GLN A 215 25.15 1.27 7.07
N VAL A 216 23.91 0.84 7.24
CA VAL A 216 23.47 -0.09 8.29
C VAL A 216 22.80 -1.29 7.62
N SER A 217 23.13 -2.50 8.07
CA SER A 217 22.53 -3.74 7.57
C SER A 217 21.26 -4.08 8.36
N PHE A 218 20.20 -4.46 7.66
CA PHE A 218 18.92 -4.86 8.24
C PHE A 218 18.41 -6.14 7.59
N GLU A 219 17.74 -7.00 8.37
CA GLU A 219 16.85 -8.04 7.83
C GLU A 219 15.44 -7.45 7.73
N ALA A 220 15.18 -6.73 6.64
CA ALA A 220 13.89 -6.12 6.35
C ALA A 220 13.06 -6.97 5.38
N TYR A 221 11.74 -6.77 5.39
CA TYR A 221 10.78 -7.51 4.58
C TYR A 221 9.87 -6.59 3.79
N ASN A 222 9.62 -6.90 2.52
CA ASN A 222 8.48 -6.36 1.80
C ASN A 222 7.22 -7.14 2.17
N ILE A 223 6.21 -6.44 2.69
CA ILE A 223 4.85 -6.95 2.92
C ILE A 223 3.90 -5.94 2.28
N ASN A 224 2.99 -6.40 1.40
CA ASN A 224 2.02 -5.54 0.71
C ASN A 224 2.67 -4.27 0.09
N ASN A 225 3.79 -4.48 -0.61
CA ASN A 225 4.63 -3.47 -1.27
C ASN A 225 5.32 -2.44 -0.37
N ASN A 226 5.26 -2.61 0.95
CA ASN A 226 5.87 -1.72 1.93
C ASN A 226 7.09 -2.38 2.59
N ASN A 227 8.15 -1.62 2.88
CA ASN A 227 9.30 -2.12 3.61
C ASN A 227 9.01 -2.11 5.12
N PHE A 228 8.90 -3.30 5.69
CA PHE A 228 8.74 -3.59 7.11
C PHE A 228 10.08 -3.95 7.75
N PHE A 229 10.38 -3.33 8.88
CA PHE A 229 11.62 -3.49 9.64
C PHE A 229 11.29 -3.93 11.07
N LYS A 230 12.14 -4.76 11.67
CA LYS A 230 12.01 -5.13 13.08
C LYS A 230 12.16 -3.86 13.93
N LEU A 231 11.19 -3.58 14.81
CA LEU A 231 11.14 -2.32 15.56
C LEU A 231 12.44 -2.02 16.34
N ARG A 232 12.96 -3.05 17.02
CA ARG A 232 14.22 -2.97 17.79
C ARG A 232 15.45 -2.70 16.91
N ASP A 233 15.42 -3.08 15.63
CA ASP A 233 16.51 -2.75 14.71
C ASP A 233 16.48 -1.27 14.34
N ILE A 234 15.29 -0.68 14.13
CA ILE A 234 15.15 0.76 13.90
C ILE A 234 15.69 1.51 15.13
N ALA A 235 15.20 1.17 16.32
CA ALA A 235 15.62 1.78 17.58
C ALA A 235 17.13 1.69 17.82
N MET A 236 17.74 0.53 17.56
CA MET A 236 19.19 0.34 17.61
C MET A 236 19.94 1.21 16.59
N ALA A 237 19.44 1.31 15.35
CA ALA A 237 20.11 2.05 14.28
C ALA A 237 20.14 3.57 14.51
N VAL A 238 19.09 4.13 15.12
CA VAL A 238 19.00 5.56 15.47
C VAL A 238 19.44 5.85 16.91
N ASN A 239 19.97 4.87 17.64
CA ASN A 239 20.38 5.04 19.04
C ASN A 239 21.56 6.03 19.15
N GLY A 240 21.49 6.94 20.11
CA GLY A 240 22.46 8.03 20.26
C GLY A 240 22.31 9.19 19.26
N THR A 241 21.25 9.21 18.45
CA THR A 241 20.86 10.36 17.63
C THR A 241 19.78 11.20 18.32
N ALA A 242 19.42 12.37 17.75
CA ALA A 242 18.34 13.21 18.25
C ALA A 242 16.94 12.57 18.11
N LYS A 243 16.79 11.53 17.28
CA LYS A 243 15.54 10.77 17.07
C LYS A 243 15.64 9.35 17.62
N GLY A 244 16.51 9.13 18.61
CA GLY A 244 16.54 7.91 19.42
C GLY A 244 15.20 7.67 20.14
N PHE A 245 14.87 6.41 20.41
CA PHE A 245 13.69 6.04 21.18
C PHE A 245 13.88 4.67 21.87
N GLU A 246 13.28 4.50 23.05
CA GLU A 246 13.22 3.21 23.74
C GLU A 246 11.99 2.39 23.29
N VAL A 247 12.07 1.05 23.37
CA VAL A 247 11.03 0.10 22.99
C VAL A 247 10.67 -0.83 24.16
N GLY A 248 9.58 -0.48 24.84
CA GLY A 248 8.96 -1.29 25.87
C GLY A 248 8.03 -2.37 25.31
N TRP A 249 7.79 -3.41 26.12
CA TRP A 249 6.83 -4.47 25.84
C TRP A 249 6.09 -4.82 27.12
N ASP A 250 4.76 -4.71 27.08
CA ASP A 250 3.86 -5.13 28.13
C ASP A 250 3.13 -6.40 27.68
N SER A 251 3.48 -7.54 28.31
CA SER A 251 2.84 -8.83 28.04
C SER A 251 1.47 -8.99 28.68
N GLU A 252 1.15 -8.25 29.75
CA GLU A 252 -0.12 -8.33 30.45
C GLU A 252 -1.22 -7.61 29.65
N HIS A 253 -0.90 -6.44 29.12
CA HIS A 253 -1.80 -5.63 28.29
C HIS A 253 -1.63 -5.86 26.78
N ASN A 254 -0.70 -6.73 26.36
CA ASN A 254 -0.35 -6.98 24.95
C ASN A 254 -0.04 -5.67 24.20
N ALA A 255 0.85 -4.85 24.76
CA ALA A 255 1.14 -3.51 24.27
C ALA A 255 2.64 -3.31 23.99
N ILE A 256 2.94 -2.47 23.01
CA ILE A 256 4.26 -1.99 22.65
C ILE A 256 4.30 -0.51 23.02
N SER A 257 5.31 -0.07 23.76
CA SER A 257 5.53 1.35 24.05
C SER A 257 6.79 1.87 23.35
N LEU A 258 6.71 3.09 22.85
CA LEU A 258 7.78 3.86 22.23
C LEU A 258 7.99 5.12 23.07
N THR A 259 9.18 5.32 23.64
CA THR A 259 9.51 6.57 24.35
C THR A 259 10.44 7.41 23.47
N SER A 260 9.94 8.47 22.85
CA SER A 260 10.74 9.30 21.95
C SER A 260 11.78 10.12 22.70
N GLY A 261 13.00 10.20 22.17
CA GLY A 261 14.12 10.92 22.79
C GLY A 261 14.85 10.12 23.88
N GLU A 262 14.34 8.95 24.28
CA GLU A 262 15.04 8.04 25.19
C GLU A 262 16.05 7.17 24.43
N ALA A 263 17.17 6.80 25.07
CA ALA A 263 18.18 5.95 24.47
C ALA A 263 17.73 4.48 24.49
N TYR A 264 17.88 3.78 23.37
CA TYR A 264 17.46 2.37 23.26
C TYR A 264 18.36 1.43 24.07
N THR A 265 17.75 0.57 24.88
CA THR A 265 18.43 -0.48 25.65
C THR A 265 18.51 -1.78 24.86
N ALA A 266 19.72 -2.15 24.44
CA ALA A 266 19.98 -3.39 23.71
C ALA A 266 19.53 -4.64 24.49
N GLN A 267 18.75 -5.50 23.85
CA GLN A 267 18.30 -6.80 24.38
C GLN A 267 18.99 -7.99 23.70
N GLY A 268 19.72 -7.75 22.62
CA GLY A 268 20.50 -8.75 21.90
C GLY A 268 19.79 -9.26 20.63
N GLY A 269 20.56 -9.43 19.56
CA GLY A 269 20.04 -9.86 18.26
C GLY A 269 19.47 -8.73 17.40
N GLU A 270 19.62 -7.46 17.80
CA GLU A 270 19.39 -6.31 16.93
C GLU A 270 20.40 -6.28 15.77
N LEU A 271 19.94 -5.81 14.62
CA LEU A 271 20.67 -5.71 13.34
C LEU A 271 21.29 -7.04 12.86
N ALA A 272 20.86 -8.17 13.43
CA ALA A 272 21.22 -9.51 12.98
C ALA A 272 20.60 -9.79 11.60
N VAL A 273 21.43 -10.22 10.65
CA VAL A 273 21.02 -10.58 9.29
C VAL A 273 21.33 -12.05 9.03
N SER A 274 20.32 -12.80 8.59
CA SER A 274 20.47 -14.22 8.24
C SER A 274 21.27 -14.40 6.95
N ASN A 275 22.00 -15.51 6.85
CA ASN A 275 22.59 -15.94 5.59
C ASN A 275 21.47 -16.35 4.61
N ASN A 276 21.27 -15.56 3.56
CA ASN A 276 20.19 -15.71 2.56
C ASN A 276 18.78 -15.61 3.19
N PRO A 277 18.30 -14.41 3.58
CA PRO A 277 16.97 -14.24 4.16
C PRO A 277 15.89 -14.71 3.16
N LYS A 278 15.05 -15.64 3.61
CA LYS A 278 13.95 -16.22 2.81
C LYS A 278 12.65 -15.48 3.06
N ALA A 279 11.66 -15.73 2.21
CA ALA A 279 10.29 -15.31 2.51
C ALA A 279 9.79 -16.00 3.80
N LYS A 280 9.09 -15.25 4.65
CA LYS A 280 8.52 -15.71 5.93
C LYS A 280 7.02 -15.44 5.98
N THR A 281 6.30 -16.15 6.84
CA THR A 281 4.90 -15.80 7.16
C THR A 281 4.90 -14.65 8.15
N ALA A 282 4.18 -13.58 7.82
CA ALA A 282 3.89 -12.47 8.70
C ALA A 282 2.46 -12.59 9.22
N THR A 283 2.26 -12.49 10.53
CA THR A 283 0.94 -12.48 11.17
C THR A 283 0.60 -11.07 11.62
N LEU A 284 -0.57 -10.53 11.28
CA LEU A 284 -0.99 -9.21 11.76
C LEU A 284 -1.04 -9.23 13.30
N SER A 285 -0.39 -8.27 13.92
CA SER A 285 -0.36 -8.12 15.37
C SER A 285 -1.70 -7.60 15.87
N THR A 286 -2.14 -8.10 17.02
CA THR A 286 -3.23 -7.53 17.82
C THR A 286 -2.71 -6.62 18.94
N SER A 287 -1.39 -6.42 19.02
CA SER A 287 -0.79 -5.61 20.07
C SER A 287 -1.07 -4.13 19.86
N LYS A 288 -1.49 -3.44 20.92
CA LYS A 288 -1.60 -1.97 20.91
C LYS A 288 -0.22 -1.32 20.84
N VAL A 289 -0.17 -0.10 20.34
CA VAL A 289 1.07 0.68 20.24
C VAL A 289 0.87 2.03 20.88
N TYR A 290 1.76 2.40 21.78
CA TYR A 290 1.77 3.68 22.48
C TYR A 290 3.04 4.45 22.12
N LEU A 291 2.92 5.73 21.82
CA LEU A 291 4.02 6.67 21.68
C LEU A 291 3.88 7.72 22.78
N ASN A 292 4.85 7.79 23.69
CA ASN A 292 4.80 8.70 24.84
C ASN A 292 3.47 8.62 25.61
N ASP A 293 3.04 7.39 25.93
CA ASP A 293 1.77 7.03 26.59
C ASP A 293 0.47 7.33 25.79
N GLU A 294 0.55 7.91 24.58
CA GLU A 294 -0.61 8.09 23.69
C GLU A 294 -0.77 6.90 22.73
N GLU A 295 -1.99 6.36 22.60
CA GLU A 295 -2.27 5.21 21.71
C GLU A 295 -2.28 5.65 20.24
N ILE A 296 -1.45 5.00 19.41
CA ILE A 296 -1.33 5.30 17.97
C ILE A 296 -1.78 4.13 17.10
N GLU A 297 -2.58 4.42 16.06
CA GLU A 297 -3.08 3.42 15.12
C GLU A 297 -2.06 3.10 14.02
N ILE A 298 -1.01 2.31 14.35
CA ILE A 298 -0.05 1.81 13.36
C ILE A 298 -0.02 0.28 13.31
N ALA A 299 0.02 -0.28 12.09
CA ALA A 299 -0.02 -1.72 11.87
C ALA A 299 1.35 -2.39 12.09
N ALA A 300 1.37 -3.42 12.94
CA ALA A 300 2.54 -4.26 13.17
C ALA A 300 2.29 -5.69 12.66
N TYR A 301 3.33 -6.35 12.15
CA TYR A 301 3.33 -7.78 11.85
C TYR A 301 4.28 -8.53 12.79
N LYS A 302 3.87 -9.70 13.28
CA LYS A 302 4.74 -10.64 13.99
C LYS A 302 5.38 -11.59 12.97
N ILE A 303 6.71 -11.59 12.92
CA ILE A 303 7.53 -12.54 12.14
C ILE A 303 8.54 -13.15 13.12
N GLU A 304 8.52 -14.48 13.26
CA GLU A 304 9.44 -15.23 14.15
C GLU A 304 9.55 -14.62 15.57
N GLY A 305 8.40 -14.27 16.16
CA GLY A 305 8.31 -13.70 17.51
C GLY A 305 8.67 -12.21 17.63
N ASN A 306 9.14 -11.57 16.56
CA ASN A 306 9.54 -10.17 16.54
C ASN A 306 8.46 -9.28 15.91
N ASN A 307 8.29 -8.05 16.42
CA ASN A 307 7.38 -7.07 15.86
C ASN A 307 8.06 -6.26 14.74
N TYR A 308 7.46 -6.31 13.55
CA TYR A 308 7.88 -5.60 12.34
C TYR A 308 6.87 -4.51 11.98
N PHE A 309 7.36 -3.33 11.63
CA PHE A 309 6.55 -2.17 11.29
C PHE A 309 6.98 -1.58 9.95
N LYS A 310 6.02 -1.00 9.22
CA LYS A 310 6.28 -0.24 7.99
C LYS A 310 7.17 0.95 8.35
N LEU A 311 8.35 1.03 7.75
CA LEU A 311 9.38 2.00 8.14
C LEU A 311 8.85 3.44 8.09
N ARG A 312 8.02 3.76 7.09
CA ARG A 312 7.43 5.09 6.92
C ARG A 312 6.53 5.50 8.09
N ASP A 313 5.75 4.56 8.62
CA ASP A 313 4.77 4.85 9.67
C ASP A 313 5.48 5.12 11.01
N ILE A 314 6.52 4.32 11.33
CA ILE A 314 7.40 4.56 12.48
C ILE A 314 8.20 5.85 12.32
N ALA A 315 8.73 6.11 11.12
CA ALA A 315 9.51 7.32 10.87
C ALA A 315 8.66 8.58 11.01
N GLN A 316 7.42 8.57 10.47
CA GLN A 316 6.47 9.66 10.64
C GLN A 316 6.12 9.88 12.12
N ALA A 317 5.81 8.82 12.86
CA ALA A 317 5.47 8.90 14.29
C ALA A 317 6.61 9.47 15.14
N LEU A 318 7.86 9.23 14.78
CA LEU A 318 9.05 9.69 15.51
C LEU A 318 9.69 10.97 14.93
N GLY A 319 9.10 11.57 13.90
CA GLY A 319 9.67 12.75 13.23
C GLY A 319 11.03 12.48 12.58
N ILE A 320 11.26 11.26 12.07
CA ILE A 320 12.45 10.84 11.32
C ILE A 320 12.18 11.06 9.83
N SER A 321 13.11 11.72 9.13
CA SER A 321 12.98 11.91 7.69
C SER A 321 13.47 10.69 6.92
N LEU A 322 12.75 10.34 5.84
CA LEU A 322 13.11 9.26 4.93
C LEU A 322 13.36 9.77 3.52
N THR A 323 14.37 9.23 2.86
CA THR A 323 14.64 9.44 1.44
C THR A 323 14.73 8.10 0.69
N PHE A 324 14.50 8.11 -0.62
CA PHE A 324 14.67 6.92 -1.45
C PHE A 324 15.31 7.27 -2.80
N ASP A 325 16.46 6.65 -3.09
CA ASP A 325 17.07 6.67 -4.42
C ASP A 325 16.72 5.37 -5.16
N SER A 326 15.84 5.50 -6.15
CA SER A 326 15.41 4.39 -7.00
C SER A 326 16.48 3.88 -7.97
N LYS A 327 17.54 4.65 -8.24
CA LYS A 327 18.65 4.23 -9.12
C LYS A 327 19.60 3.28 -8.41
N THR A 328 19.83 3.50 -7.11
CA THR A 328 20.71 2.65 -6.29
C THR A 328 19.95 1.69 -5.37
N ASN A 329 18.60 1.75 -5.36
CA ASN A 329 17.74 1.05 -4.41
C ASN A 329 18.16 1.33 -2.95
N THR A 330 18.40 2.61 -2.63
CA THR A 330 18.87 3.05 -1.32
C THR A 330 17.77 3.79 -0.57
N ILE A 331 17.48 3.35 0.65
CA ILE A 331 16.68 4.07 1.64
C ILE A 331 17.65 4.90 2.50
N GLY A 332 17.40 6.19 2.62
CA GLY A 332 18.05 7.04 3.61
C GLY A 332 17.13 7.28 4.80
N ILE A 333 17.68 7.15 6.01
CA ILE A 333 17.10 7.52 7.29
C ILE A 333 17.91 8.70 7.79
N ASP A 334 17.25 9.84 8.03
CA ASP A 334 17.88 11.09 8.49
C ASP A 334 17.26 11.47 9.84
N THR A 335 18.12 11.53 10.86
CA THR A 335 17.76 11.86 12.24
C THR A 335 18.07 13.31 12.62
N SER A 336 18.58 14.10 11.67
CA SER A 336 18.99 15.50 11.85
C SER A 336 17.92 16.51 11.44
N ALA A 337 16.92 16.08 10.68
CA ALA A 337 15.73 16.86 10.37
C ALA A 337 14.97 17.26 11.65
N GLN A 338 14.49 18.51 11.71
CA GLN A 338 13.82 19.08 12.89
C GLN A 338 12.42 18.50 13.06
#